data_AF-A0A4Y6V6G9-F1
#
_entry.id   AF-A0A4Y6V6G9-F1
#
_cell.length_a   1.000
_cell.length_b   1.000
_cell.length_c   1.000
_cell.angle_alpha   90.00
_cell.angle_beta   90.00
_cell.angle_gamma   90.00
#
_symmetry.space_group_name_H-M   'P 1'
#
loop_
_entity.id
_entity.type
_entity.pdbx_description
1 polymer ?
#
loop_
_entity_poly.entity_id
_entity_poly.type
_entity_poly.pdbx_seq_one_letter_code
_entity_poly.pdbx_strand_id
1 'polypeptide(L)'
;MLRVLLLVVFLAPLVVFALSNPMEQDIWFFFLGWKLAIGTLALGVGLIGAIIGFVVGWIGEFRQRSRARRSEQQVRSLESQLIDLHQRLDRLQQTPTTAVSASDKG
;
A
#
# COMPACT_ATOMS: atom_id res chain seq x y z
N MET A 1 -9.60 -2.91 10.44
CA MET A 1 -9.67 -3.37 11.85
C MET A 1 -8.39 -3.02 12.61
N LEU A 2 -7.21 -3.52 12.21
CA LEU A 2 -5.93 -3.26 12.91
C LEU A 2 -5.60 -1.76 13.09
N ARG A 3 -5.84 -0.92 12.08
CA ARG A 3 -5.59 0.54 12.17
C ARG A 3 -6.40 1.23 13.27
N VAL A 4 -7.68 0.89 13.39
CA VAL A 4 -8.56 1.46 14.41
C VAL A 4 -8.12 0.98 15.79
N LEU A 5 -7.72 -0.29 15.92
CA LEU A 5 -7.17 -0.83 17.16
C LEU A 5 -5.90 -0.08 17.58
N LEU A 6 -4.96 0.16 16.66
CA LEU A 6 -3.74 0.92 16.94
C LEU A 6 -4.04 2.35 17.37
N LEU A 7 -4.99 3.02 16.69
CA LEU A 7 -5.45 4.34 17.07
C LEU A 7 -6.02 4.35 18.49
N VAL A 8 -6.89 3.40 18.82
CA VAL A 8 -7.50 3.32 20.15
C VAL A 8 -6.45 3.04 21.22
N VAL A 9 -5.56 2.06 21.02
CA VAL A 9 -4.48 1.74 21.96
C VAL A 9 -3.53 2.92 22.17
N PHE A 10 -3.30 3.74 21.14
CA PHE A 10 -2.47 4.93 21.24
C PHE A 10 -3.21 6.12 21.89
N LEU A 11 -4.44 6.44 21.46
CA LEU A 11 -5.20 7.59 21.97
C LEU A 11 -5.77 7.37 23.37
N ALA A 12 -6.19 6.15 23.72
CA ALA A 12 -6.81 5.87 25.02
C ALA A 12 -5.94 6.32 26.21
N PRO A 13 -4.65 5.96 26.32
CA PRO A 13 -3.81 6.44 27.41
C PRO A 13 -3.59 7.96 27.35
N LEU A 14 -3.53 8.58 26.17
CA LEU A 14 -3.43 10.04 26.03
C LEU A 14 -4.69 10.75 26.56
N VAL A 15 -5.88 10.20 26.29
CA VAL A 15 -7.15 10.71 26.82
C VAL A 15 -7.19 10.58 28.33
N VAL A 16 -6.82 9.41 28.87
CA VAL A 16 -6.75 9.19 30.32
C VAL A 16 -5.74 10.15 30.97
N PHE A 17 -4.58 10.34 30.35
CA PHE A 17 -3.56 11.29 30.81
C PHE A 17 -4.07 12.73 30.81
N ALA A 18 -4.79 13.14 29.75
CA ALA A 18 -5.38 14.46 29.64
C ALA A 18 -6.43 14.73 30.72
N LEU A 19 -7.33 13.78 30.95
CA LEU A 19 -8.37 13.88 31.97
C LEU A 19 -7.80 13.80 33.39
N SER A 20 -6.75 13.01 33.60
CA SER A 20 -6.08 12.89 34.90
C SER A 20 -5.24 14.11 35.27
N ASN A 21 -4.81 14.90 34.27
CA ASN A 21 -3.98 16.08 34.47
C ASN A 21 -4.65 17.33 33.87
N PRO A 22 -5.78 17.79 34.44
CA PRO A 22 -6.51 18.95 33.93
C PRO A 22 -5.92 20.29 34.38
N MET A 23 -4.88 20.28 35.22
CA MET A 23 -4.28 21.50 35.76
C MET A 23 -3.63 22.32 34.64
N GLU A 24 -4.16 23.51 34.43
CA GLU A 24 -3.64 24.48 33.46
C GLU A 24 -2.30 25.05 33.93
N GLN A 25 -1.36 25.13 33.00
CA GLN A 25 -0.04 25.71 33.21
C GLN A 25 0.22 26.77 32.14
N ASP A 26 1.04 27.75 32.49
CA ASP A 26 1.54 28.73 31.52
C ASP A 26 2.58 28.06 30.61
N ILE A 27 2.21 27.86 29.35
CA ILE A 27 3.06 27.27 28.32
C ILE A 27 3.44 28.36 27.34
N TRP A 28 4.73 28.57 27.16
CA TRP A 28 5.25 29.50 26.17
C TRP A 28 5.59 28.78 24.87
N PHE A 29 5.02 29.27 23.77
CA PHE A 29 5.40 28.85 22.43
C PHE A 29 5.92 30.07 21.65
N PHE A 30 7.23 30.09 21.39
CA PHE A 30 7.97 31.26 20.88
C PHE A 30 7.79 32.51 21.74
N PHE A 31 6.83 33.37 21.40
CA PHE A 31 6.54 34.63 22.08
C PHE A 31 5.10 34.70 22.61
N LEU A 32 4.32 33.63 22.44
CA LEU A 32 2.92 33.57 22.79
C LEU A 32 2.74 32.68 24.02
N GLY A 33 2.23 33.24 25.10
CA GLY A 33 1.88 32.51 26.32
C GLY A 33 0.47 31.95 26.22
N TRP A 34 0.32 30.65 26.46
CA TRP A 34 -0.95 29.94 26.44
C TRP A 34 -1.18 29.31 27.80
N LYS A 35 -2.42 29.36 28.29
CA LYS A 35 -2.85 28.57 29.45
C LYS A 35 -3.48 27.28 28.97
N LEU A 36 -2.71 26.19 29.06
CA LEU A 36 -3.19 24.87 28.70
C LEU A 36 -2.74 23.86 29.74
N ALA A 37 -3.58 22.86 29.97
CA ALA A 37 -3.16 21.67 30.69
C ALA A 37 -2.15 20.88 29.84
N ILE A 38 -1.09 20.39 30.47
CA ILE A 38 -0.06 19.58 29.79
C ILE A 38 -0.66 18.33 29.13
N GLY A 39 -1.69 17.78 29.76
CA GLY A 39 -2.45 16.66 29.25
C GLY A 39 -3.20 16.98 27.95
N THR A 40 -3.85 18.14 27.88
CA THR A 40 -4.50 18.64 26.67
C THR A 40 -3.50 18.90 25.55
N LEU A 41 -2.33 19.47 25.87
CA LEU A 41 -1.26 19.67 24.89
C LEU A 41 -0.78 18.34 24.32
N ALA A 42 -0.46 17.37 25.18
CA ALA A 42 0.00 16.04 24.78
C ALA A 42 -1.03 15.33 23.91
N LEU A 43 -2.31 15.41 24.27
CA LEU A 43 -3.41 14.86 23.48
C LEU A 43 -3.53 15.55 22.12
N GLY A 44 -3.41 16.88 22.06
CA GLY A 44 -3.44 17.63 20.81
C GLY A 44 -2.30 17.25 19.86
N VAL A 45 -1.06 17.19 20.37
CA VAL A 45 0.10 16.77 19.58
C VAL A 45 -0.03 15.31 19.14
N GLY A 46 -0.47 14.42 20.03
CA GLY A 46 -0.72 13.02 19.72
C GLY A 46 -1.80 12.85 18.64
N LEU A 47 -2.87 13.63 18.70
CA LEU A 47 -3.94 13.62 17.70
C LEU A 47 -3.44 14.08 16.32
N ILE A 48 -2.65 15.16 16.27
CA ILE A 48 -2.02 15.62 15.01
C ILE A 48 -1.11 14.55 14.44
N GLY A 49 -0.25 13.95 15.28
CA GLY A 49 0.63 12.85 14.86
C GLY A 49 -0.15 11.64 14.35
N ALA A 50 -1.26 11.29 14.99
CA ALA A 50 -2.13 10.20 14.57
C ALA A 50 -2.77 10.47 13.20
N ILE A 51 -3.24 11.70 12.94
CA ILE A 51 -3.78 12.10 11.64
C ILE A 51 -2.71 12.01 10.56
N ILE A 52 -1.51 12.54 10.81
CA ILE A 52 -0.38 12.46 9.86
C ILE A 52 -0.04 11.00 9.58
N GLY A 53 0.11 10.18 10.61
CA GLY A 53 0.40 8.75 10.47
C GLY A 53 -0.68 8.00 9.69
N PHE A 54 -1.96 8.36 9.90
CA PHE A 54 -3.08 7.81 9.17
C PHE A 54 -3.04 8.17 7.68
N VAL A 55 -2.78 9.44 7.36
CA VAL A 55 -2.66 9.92 5.97
C VAL A 55 -1.47 9.22 5.28
N VAL A 56 -0.30 9.20 5.91
CA VAL A 56 0.90 8.53 5.35
C VAL A 56 0.67 7.03 5.14
N GLY A 57 0.06 6.36 6.11
CA GLY A 57 -0.30 4.95 5.98
C GLY A 57 -1.28 4.69 4.84
N TRP A 58 -2.27 5.57 4.64
CA TRP A 58 -3.23 5.47 3.54
C TRP A 58 -2.53 5.53 2.18
N ILE A 59 -1.61 6.48 1.99
CA ILE A 59 -0.80 6.58 0.77
C ILE A 59 -0.03 5.28 0.50
N GLY A 60 0.51 4.64 1.55
CA GLY A 60 1.23 3.37 1.44
C GLY A 60 0.36 2.21 0.91
N GLU A 61 -0.86 2.07 1.42
CA GLU A 61 -1.80 1.04 0.97
C GLU A 61 -2.26 1.24 -0.48
N PHE A 62 -2.48 2.50 -0.89
CA PHE A 62 -2.87 2.80 -2.26
C PHE A 62 -1.78 2.37 -3.27
N ARG A 63 -0.50 2.49 -2.87
CA ARG A 63 0.65 2.05 -3.67
C ARG A 63 0.80 0.53 -3.74
N GLN A 64 0.44 -0.20 -2.68
CA GLN A 64 0.47 -1.67 -2.69
C GLN A 64 -0.63 -2.22 -3.60
N ARG A 65 -1.82 -1.62 -3.58
CA ARG A 65 -2.96 -2.06 -4.41
C ARG A 65 -2.71 -1.83 -5.91
N SER A 66 -2.03 -0.74 -6.28
CA SER A 66 -1.64 -0.51 -7.68
C SER A 66 -0.51 -1.43 -8.15
N ARG A 67 0.43 -1.78 -7.26
CA ARG A 67 1.49 -2.76 -7.55
C ARG A 67 0.93 -4.16 -7.79
N ALA A 68 -0.04 -4.60 -7.00
CA ALA A 68 -0.70 -5.90 -7.20
C ALA A 68 -1.36 -6.00 -8.59
N ARG A 69 -2.04 -4.94 -9.03
CA ARG A 69 -2.63 -4.90 -10.39
C ARG A 69 -1.56 -4.91 -11.49
N ARG A 70 -0.44 -4.22 -11.28
CA ARG A 70 0.69 -4.23 -12.24
C ARG A 70 1.34 -5.61 -12.33
N SER A 71 1.52 -6.31 -11.21
CA SER A 71 2.04 -7.68 -11.23
C SER A 71 1.07 -8.65 -11.91
N GLU A 72 -0.24 -8.53 -11.66
CA GLU A 72 -1.25 -9.35 -12.35
C GLU A 72 -1.27 -9.12 -13.86
N GLN A 73 -1.15 -7.85 -14.30
CA GLN A 73 -1.05 -7.52 -15.73
C GLN A 73 0.24 -8.06 -16.36
N GLN A 74 1.36 -7.99 -15.65
CA GLN A 74 2.63 -8.55 -16.13
C GLN A 74 2.53 -10.08 -16.29
N VAL A 75 1.95 -10.79 -15.32
CA VAL A 75 1.74 -12.24 -15.40
C VAL A 75 0.88 -12.60 -16.61
N ARG A 76 -0.26 -11.92 -16.82
CA ARG A 76 -1.10 -12.15 -18.00
C ARG A 76 -0.37 -11.88 -19.31
N SER A 77 0.49 -10.86 -19.35
CA SER A 77 1.30 -10.56 -20.54
C SER A 77 2.32 -11.67 -20.83
N LEU A 78 2.96 -12.21 -19.79
CA LEU A 78 3.92 -13.31 -19.89
C LEU A 78 3.23 -14.61 -20.34
N GLU A 79 2.06 -14.92 -19.76
CA GLU A 79 1.23 -16.05 -20.20
C GLU A 79 0.86 -15.94 -21.69
N SER A 80 0.45 -14.75 -22.15
CA SER A 80 0.12 -14.55 -23.57
C SER A 80 1.33 -14.74 -24.50
N GLN A 81 2.52 -14.31 -24.08
CA GLN A 81 3.75 -14.49 -24.85
C GLN A 81 4.17 -15.97 -24.91
N LEU A 82 3.97 -16.72 -23.81
CA LEU A 82 4.24 -18.15 -23.79
C LEU A 82 3.31 -18.92 -24.74
N ILE A 83 2.02 -18.54 -24.79
CA ILE A 83 1.06 -19.14 -25.73
C ILE A 83 1.47 -18.84 -27.17
N ASP A 84 1.77 -17.58 -27.50
CA ASP A 84 2.15 -17.19 -28.85
C ASP A 84 3.46 -17.89 -29.29
N LEU A 85 4.41 -18.04 -28.37
CA LEU A 85 5.66 -18.78 -28.63
C LEU A 85 5.42 -20.26 -28.87
N HIS A 86 4.59 -20.92 -28.05
CA HIS A 86 4.22 -22.33 -28.27
C HIS A 86 3.52 -22.52 -29.60
N GLN A 87 2.57 -21.65 -29.97
CA GLN A 87 1.89 -21.71 -31.26
C GLN A 87 2.85 -21.55 -32.45
N ARG A 88 3.87 -20.70 -32.33
CA ARG A 88 4.91 -20.56 -33.37
C ARG A 88 5.75 -21.82 -33.48
N LEU A 89 6.16 -22.41 -32.36
CA LEU A 89 6.91 -23.67 -32.35
C LEU A 89 6.08 -24.82 -32.96
N ASP A 90 4.81 -24.93 -32.59
CA ASP A 90 3.89 -25.92 -33.16
C ASP A 90 3.74 -25.75 -34.68
N ARG A 91 3.62 -24.51 -35.19
CA ARG A 91 3.57 -24.24 -36.63
C ARG A 91 4.86 -24.64 -37.36
N LEU A 92 6.01 -24.39 -36.74
CA LEU A 92 7.31 -24.79 -37.30
C LEU A 92 7.46 -26.32 -37.32
N GLN A 93 6.98 -27.03 -36.29
CA GLN A 93 6.98 -28.49 -36.24
C GLN A 93 5.92 -29.14 -37.13
N GLN A 94 4.77 -28.50 -37.32
CA GLN A 94 3.71 -28.94 -38.21
C GLN A 94 3.95 -28.58 -39.67
N THR A 95 5.04 -27.89 -40.02
CA THR A 95 5.45 -27.73 -41.42
C THR A 95 5.79 -29.12 -41.94
N PRO A 96 4.88 -29.78 -42.69
CA PRO A 96 4.97 -31.20 -42.87
C PRO A 96 5.98 -31.50 -43.96
N THR A 97 6.65 -32.62 -43.76
CA THR A 97 7.29 -33.56 -44.69
C THR A 97 6.49 -33.87 -45.97
N THR A 98 5.42 -33.13 -46.30
CA THR A 98 4.68 -33.17 -47.57
C THR A 98 5.51 -32.73 -48.78
N ALA A 99 6.67 -32.07 -48.60
CA ALA A 99 7.58 -31.77 -49.70
C ALA A 99 8.40 -33.00 -50.18
N VAL A 100 8.50 -34.06 -49.38
CA VAL A 100 9.34 -35.24 -49.72
C VAL A 100 8.56 -36.29 -50.52
N SER A 101 7.23 -36.34 -50.40
CA SER A 101 6.40 -37.35 -51.10
C SER A 101 6.01 -36.98 -52.54
N ALA A 102 6.25 -35.73 -52.98
CA ALA A 102 5.92 -35.27 -54.33
C ALA A 102 7.09 -35.36 -55.32
N SER A 103 8.31 -35.68 -54.85
CA SER A 103 9.52 -35.80 -55.67
C SER A 103 9.94 -37.26 -55.95
N ASP A 104 9.07 -38.23 -55.67
CA ASP A 104 9.28 -39.68 -55.90
C ASP A 104 8.27 -40.27 -56.91
N LYS A 105 7.65 -39.42 -57.74
CA LYS A 105 6.81 -39.83 -58.89
C LYS A 105 7.02 -38.84 -60.04
N GLY A 106 8.06 -39.05 -60.83
CA GLY A 106 8.33 -38.31 -62.07
C GLY A 106 9.59 -38.81 -62.76
#